data_AF-A0A9R0NQ13-F1
#
_entry.id   AF-A0A9R0NQ13-F1
#
_cell.length_a   1.000
_cell.length_b   1.000
_cell.length_c   1.000
_cell.angle_alpha   90.00
_cell.angle_beta   90.00
_cell.angle_gamma   90.00
#
_symmetry.space_group_name_H-M   'P 1'
#
loop_
_entity.id
_entity.type
_entity.pdbx_description
1 polymer ?
#
loop_
_entity_poly.entity_id
_entity_poly.type
_entity_poly.pdbx_seq_one_letter_code
_entity_poly.pdbx_strand_id
1 'polypeptide(L)'
;MSGFDDTLSVIDFVISDEPAPHCQQCGRPRSDSPSGDFCSENCQRVWRGRHTAAKPAEDGGAQPSELPEAAPVNPLTWLGPAPVGAFAKPGHEVLDAVVTFVSRFSAFANEHAAPTLALWYAHTHVAERLYVTPRLILDSAEPGSGETRVLEVAQYLVAKPEMTISITPAAIFRMLADGPMTLLFDEIDAVFNPKTGGNNEDLRALLNAGYKRSATVTRCVGDAKSMNVTRFPVYAPVALAGIAGGMPDTITTRAITVHMRKRRFDEAVEEFIEEDVERESAPVRAELAEWVGRVGDEVSRARPDRPDGVRDRAAEIWRPLLAIADAAGGHWPETARKACRHFVLEATAQPASIGVRLLADVRQIFTAEHTDRMVTAELIRELHAIEDEPWTDLQGKPLDSRRLAEELDRYLVRPKDLKVSDKTLKGYRIDGDGGLADAWSRYLPPPETGATSATNATPQVTATSGVAEAPSSAATSATRVADGRGTQQPLAPALTSPVAEVADVAPAKPDHDTEWDR
;
A
#
# COMPACT_ATOMS: atom_id res chain seq x y z
N MET A 1 -37.76 40.97 12.28
CA MET A 1 -39.23 41.00 12.01
C MET A 1 -39.44 41.91 10.81
N SER A 2 -40.44 41.63 9.95
CA SER A 2 -41.09 42.54 8.96
C SER A 2 -40.20 43.54 8.17
N GLY A 3 -40.23 43.63 6.85
CA GLY A 3 -41.24 43.18 5.90
C GLY A 3 -41.59 44.32 4.94
N PHE A 4 -41.30 44.09 3.65
CA PHE A 4 -42.13 44.37 2.48
C PHE A 4 -43.22 45.47 2.53
N ASP A 5 -43.04 46.49 1.68
CA ASP A 5 -43.91 46.94 0.57
C ASP A 5 -43.00 47.74 -0.41
N ASP A 6 -43.07 47.63 -1.74
CA ASP A 6 -44.07 48.16 -2.70
C ASP A 6 -44.13 49.72 -2.74
N THR A 7 -44.18 50.42 -3.90
CA THR A 7 -44.25 49.98 -5.32
C THR A 7 -43.65 51.01 -6.32
N LEU A 8 -43.16 50.52 -7.47
CA LEU A 8 -43.21 51.08 -8.83
C LEU A 8 -42.60 52.46 -9.25
N SER A 9 -42.18 52.47 -10.52
CA SER A 9 -42.05 53.61 -11.48
C SER A 9 -40.75 54.47 -11.42
N VAL A 10 -40.15 54.90 -12.55
CA VAL A 10 -40.41 54.54 -13.97
C VAL A 10 -39.14 54.72 -14.85
N ILE A 11 -38.91 53.72 -15.72
CA ILE A 11 -38.38 53.74 -17.10
C ILE A 11 -37.38 54.86 -17.49
N ASP A 12 -36.16 54.49 -17.90
CA ASP A 12 -35.80 54.48 -19.34
C ASP A 12 -34.56 53.61 -19.65
N PHE A 13 -34.63 52.78 -20.71
CA PHE A 13 -33.50 51.97 -21.19
C PHE A 13 -33.55 51.83 -22.71
N VAL A 14 -32.44 52.14 -23.39
CA VAL A 14 -32.36 52.13 -24.86
C VAL A 14 -32.30 50.70 -25.38
N ILE A 15 -33.36 50.27 -26.08
CA ILE A 15 -33.31 49.06 -26.91
C ILE A 15 -32.59 49.38 -28.22
N SER A 16 -31.57 48.58 -28.54
CA SER A 16 -30.84 48.68 -29.81
C SER A 16 -31.57 47.93 -30.92
N ASP A 17 -31.53 48.47 -32.14
CA ASP A 17 -32.23 47.96 -33.31
C ASP A 17 -31.42 46.82 -33.99
N GLU A 18 -31.56 45.59 -33.50
CA GLU A 18 -31.03 44.41 -34.18
C GLU A 18 -32.02 43.86 -35.23
N PRO A 19 -31.56 43.56 -36.46
CA PRO A 19 -32.45 43.13 -37.54
C PRO A 19 -33.04 41.75 -37.25
N ALA A 20 -34.36 41.68 -37.14
CA ALA A 20 -35.11 40.44 -36.85
C ALA A 20 -34.64 39.27 -37.74
N PRO A 21 -34.25 38.12 -37.16
CA PRO A 21 -33.57 37.07 -37.92
C PRO A 21 -34.52 36.37 -38.90
N HIS A 22 -33.98 36.00 -40.05
CA HIS A 22 -34.75 35.50 -41.20
C HIS A 22 -34.68 33.97 -41.34
N CYS A 23 -35.67 33.39 -42.01
CA CYS A 23 -35.79 31.95 -42.27
C CYS A 23 -34.81 31.48 -43.36
N GLN A 24 -33.93 30.53 -43.05
CA GLN A 24 -32.90 30.04 -43.98
C GLN A 24 -33.45 29.44 -45.29
N GLN A 25 -34.72 29.00 -45.33
CA GLN A 25 -35.33 28.39 -46.52
C GLN A 25 -36.13 29.37 -47.41
N CYS A 26 -36.60 30.50 -46.87
CA CYS A 26 -37.54 31.37 -47.60
C CYS A 26 -37.33 32.88 -47.42
N GLY A 27 -36.33 33.30 -46.65
CA GLY A 27 -35.96 34.71 -46.50
C GLY A 27 -37.03 35.59 -45.85
N ARG A 28 -38.01 35.02 -45.14
CA ARG A 28 -39.02 35.76 -44.37
C ARG A 28 -38.57 35.94 -42.91
N PRO A 29 -38.95 37.04 -42.22
CA PRO A 29 -38.73 37.18 -40.79
C PRO A 29 -39.33 36.02 -39.99
N ARG A 30 -38.68 35.63 -38.89
CA ARG A 30 -39.11 34.51 -38.02
C ARG A 30 -39.99 34.99 -36.87
N SER A 31 -41.23 35.37 -37.17
CA SER A 31 -42.27 35.61 -36.15
C SER A 31 -42.79 34.28 -35.58
N ASP A 32 -42.76 34.13 -34.26
CA ASP A 32 -43.40 33.07 -33.47
C ASP A 32 -43.22 31.62 -33.94
N SER A 33 -42.05 31.30 -34.52
CA SER A 33 -41.71 29.92 -34.87
C SER A 33 -40.87 29.27 -33.77
N PRO A 34 -41.18 28.03 -33.33
CA PRO A 34 -40.37 27.31 -32.35
C PRO A 34 -39.03 26.80 -32.89
N SER A 35 -38.69 27.11 -34.15
CA SER A 35 -37.41 26.74 -34.76
C SER A 35 -36.46 27.93 -34.83
N GLY A 36 -35.24 27.76 -34.30
CA GLY A 36 -34.17 28.76 -34.31
C GLY A 36 -33.63 29.16 -35.70
N ASP A 37 -34.09 28.51 -36.78
CA ASP A 37 -33.61 28.73 -38.15
C ASP A 37 -34.71 28.92 -39.21
N PHE A 38 -35.92 28.42 -38.96
CA PHE A 38 -36.99 28.33 -39.96
C PHE A 38 -38.28 28.97 -39.44
N CYS A 39 -39.06 29.63 -40.31
CA CYS A 39 -40.34 30.23 -39.93
C CYS A 39 -41.50 29.22 -39.87
N SER A 40 -41.30 27.96 -40.29
CA SER A 40 -42.28 26.87 -40.15
C SER A 40 -41.66 25.50 -40.35
N GLU A 41 -42.30 24.45 -39.82
CA GLU A 41 -41.92 23.06 -40.08
C GLU A 41 -41.84 22.72 -41.57
N ASN A 42 -42.72 23.30 -42.40
CA ASN A 42 -42.70 23.05 -43.84
C ASN A 42 -41.44 23.64 -44.48
N CYS A 43 -40.97 24.80 -44.01
CA CYS A 43 -39.68 25.36 -44.42
C CYS A 43 -38.51 24.45 -43.98
N GLN A 44 -38.51 23.99 -42.73
CA GLN A 44 -37.49 23.07 -42.23
C GLN A 44 -37.47 21.73 -42.99
N ARG A 45 -38.65 21.20 -43.35
CA ARG A 45 -38.84 19.95 -44.11
C ARG A 45 -38.33 20.07 -45.55
N VAL A 46 -38.69 21.16 -46.24
CA VAL A 46 -38.19 21.42 -47.62
C VAL A 46 -36.69 21.69 -47.62
N TRP A 47 -36.15 22.35 -46.60
CA TRP A 47 -34.72 22.55 -46.46
C TRP A 47 -33.98 21.23 -46.24
N ARG A 48 -34.42 20.41 -45.27
CA ARG A 48 -33.87 19.07 -45.05
C ARG A 48 -33.92 18.23 -46.33
N GLY A 49 -35.08 18.14 -46.99
CA GLY A 49 -35.25 17.39 -48.24
C GLY A 49 -34.37 17.86 -49.42
N ARG A 50 -33.73 19.03 -49.34
CA ARG A 50 -32.74 19.52 -50.32
C ARG A 50 -31.28 19.32 -49.89
N HIS A 51 -31.01 19.24 -48.59
CA HIS A 51 -29.63 19.21 -48.05
C HIS A 51 -29.22 17.86 -47.45
N THR A 52 -30.18 16.99 -47.06
CA THR A 52 -29.91 15.62 -46.59
C THR A 52 -30.21 14.59 -47.68
N ALA A 53 -29.52 14.69 -48.80
CA ALA A 53 -29.64 13.76 -49.94
C ALA A 53 -28.82 12.47 -49.74
N ALA A 54 -29.16 11.69 -48.70
CA ALA A 54 -28.73 10.30 -48.56
C ALA A 54 -29.79 9.36 -49.18
N LYS A 55 -29.37 8.17 -49.66
CA LYS A 55 -30.31 7.19 -50.23
C LYS A 55 -31.35 6.75 -49.18
N PRO A 56 -32.62 6.51 -49.58
CA PRO A 56 -33.53 5.74 -48.74
C PRO A 56 -32.98 4.32 -48.56
N ALA A 57 -32.98 3.84 -47.32
CA ALA A 57 -32.91 2.41 -47.04
C ALA A 57 -34.30 1.79 -47.25
N GLU A 58 -34.36 0.50 -47.56
CA GLU A 58 -35.63 -0.23 -47.66
C GLU A 58 -36.13 -0.61 -46.25
N ASP A 59 -37.44 -0.50 -46.02
CA ASP A 59 -38.04 -0.63 -44.69
C ASP A 59 -37.96 -2.05 -44.10
N GLY A 60 -36.92 -2.31 -43.32
CA GLY A 60 -36.83 -3.43 -42.38
C GLY A 60 -37.06 -2.97 -40.95
N GLY A 61 -38.33 -2.91 -40.50
CA GLY A 61 -38.69 -2.36 -39.20
C GLY A 61 -38.17 -3.18 -38.01
N ALA A 62 -37.31 -2.59 -37.18
CA ALA A 62 -36.83 -3.15 -35.91
C ALA A 62 -37.63 -2.58 -34.71
N GLN A 63 -37.90 -3.43 -33.71
CA GLN A 63 -38.52 -3.02 -32.44
C GLN A 63 -37.49 -2.28 -31.54
N PRO A 64 -37.93 -1.35 -30.67
CA PRO A 64 -37.05 -0.67 -29.71
C PRO A 64 -36.77 -1.53 -28.47
N SER A 65 -36.11 -2.67 -28.67
CA SER A 65 -35.60 -3.58 -27.63
C SER A 65 -34.39 -4.33 -28.19
N GLU A 66 -33.37 -4.57 -27.35
CA GLU A 66 -32.02 -5.06 -27.72
C GLU A 66 -31.03 -3.98 -28.21
N LEU A 67 -30.62 -3.10 -27.27
CA LEU A 67 -29.22 -2.67 -27.27
C LEU A 67 -28.40 -3.81 -26.65
N PRO A 68 -27.40 -4.39 -27.34
CA PRO A 68 -26.62 -5.49 -26.78
C PRO A 68 -25.71 -4.99 -25.64
N GLU A 69 -25.82 -5.63 -24.48
CA GLU A 69 -25.00 -5.41 -23.29
C GLU A 69 -23.59 -6.05 -23.44
N ALA A 70 -22.97 -5.85 -24.60
CA ALA A 70 -21.70 -6.44 -24.98
C ALA A 70 -20.82 -5.39 -25.66
N ALA A 71 -19.54 -5.35 -25.26
CA ALA A 71 -18.55 -4.51 -25.93
C ALA A 71 -18.52 -4.81 -27.45
N PRO A 72 -18.38 -3.80 -28.31
CA PRO A 72 -18.55 -3.98 -29.76
C PRO A 72 -17.54 -4.99 -30.31
N VAL A 73 -18.06 -5.97 -31.05
CA VAL A 73 -17.30 -7.14 -31.56
C VAL A 73 -16.11 -6.74 -32.45
N ASN A 74 -16.16 -5.55 -33.06
CA ASN A 74 -14.98 -4.83 -33.50
C ASN A 74 -14.67 -3.69 -32.52
N PRO A 75 -13.48 -3.63 -31.90
CA PRO A 75 -12.99 -2.39 -31.31
C PRO A 75 -12.89 -1.29 -32.38
N LEU A 76 -12.75 -0.02 -31.96
CA LEU A 76 -12.82 1.17 -32.83
C LEU A 76 -11.58 1.36 -33.75
N THR A 77 -11.10 0.30 -34.39
CA THR A 77 -9.97 0.25 -35.32
C THR A 77 -10.12 1.16 -36.54
N TRP A 78 -11.35 1.58 -36.87
CA TRP A 78 -11.63 2.56 -37.91
C TRP A 78 -11.13 3.98 -37.57
N LEU A 79 -10.87 4.28 -36.29
CA LEU A 79 -10.17 5.50 -35.87
C LEU A 79 -8.67 5.46 -36.25
N GLY A 80 -8.16 4.31 -36.70
CA GLY A 80 -6.75 4.06 -36.92
C GLY A 80 -5.97 3.83 -35.62
N PRO A 81 -4.63 3.73 -35.69
CA PRO A 81 -3.80 3.94 -34.50
C PRO A 81 -3.96 5.39 -34.00
N ALA A 82 -3.79 5.61 -32.70
CA ALA A 82 -3.78 6.95 -32.13
C ALA A 82 -2.80 7.86 -32.90
N PRO A 83 -3.14 9.14 -33.16
CA PRO A 83 -2.37 10.00 -34.04
C PRO A 83 -0.91 10.13 -33.57
N VAL A 84 0.03 9.85 -34.47
CA VAL A 84 1.47 9.91 -34.19
C VAL A 84 1.85 11.36 -33.90
N GLY A 85 2.02 11.69 -32.61
CA GLY A 85 2.14 13.07 -32.14
C GLY A 85 1.15 13.48 -31.05
N ALA A 86 0.29 12.58 -30.57
CA ALA A 86 -0.29 12.73 -29.23
C ALA A 86 0.85 12.92 -28.22
N PHE A 87 0.74 13.93 -27.35
CA PHE A 87 1.77 14.27 -26.36
C PHE A 87 1.81 13.24 -25.24
N ALA A 88 2.47 12.12 -25.51
CA ALA A 88 2.72 11.06 -24.55
C ALA A 88 3.56 11.60 -23.38
N LYS A 89 2.94 11.76 -22.21
CA LYS A 89 3.53 12.44 -21.06
C LYS A 89 4.92 11.87 -20.68
N PRO A 90 5.84 12.72 -20.18
CA PRO A 90 7.07 12.28 -19.52
C PRO A 90 6.78 11.31 -18.37
N GLY A 91 7.67 10.34 -18.15
CA GLY A 91 7.43 9.29 -17.14
C GLY A 91 7.28 9.81 -15.72
N HIS A 92 7.96 10.92 -15.38
CA HIS A 92 7.76 11.59 -14.09
C HIS A 92 6.34 12.13 -13.95
N GLU A 93 5.82 12.92 -14.89
CA GLU A 93 4.44 13.44 -14.85
C GLU A 93 3.39 12.32 -14.72
N VAL A 94 3.63 11.16 -15.34
CA VAL A 94 2.77 9.98 -15.23
C VAL A 94 2.81 9.38 -13.82
N LEU A 95 3.99 9.23 -13.22
CA LEU A 95 4.12 8.75 -11.84
C LEU A 95 3.63 9.80 -10.81
N ASP A 96 3.80 11.09 -11.08
CA ASP A 96 3.34 12.21 -10.25
C ASP A 96 1.80 12.26 -10.21
N ALA A 97 1.14 11.98 -11.34
CA ALA A 97 -0.31 11.80 -11.40
C ALA A 97 -0.76 10.60 -10.54
N VAL A 98 -0.02 9.48 -10.56
CA VAL A 98 -0.30 8.32 -9.70
C VAL A 98 -0.11 8.64 -8.22
N VAL A 99 0.99 9.32 -7.82
CA VAL A 99 1.19 9.78 -6.44
C VAL A 99 0.05 10.69 -6.01
N THR A 100 -0.29 11.68 -6.83
CA THR A 100 -1.38 12.62 -6.57
C THR A 100 -2.69 11.86 -6.34
N PHE A 101 -3.05 10.95 -7.24
CA PHE A 101 -4.30 10.16 -7.15
C PHE A 101 -4.38 9.33 -5.87
N VAL A 102 -3.27 8.67 -5.48
CA VAL A 102 -3.21 7.84 -4.27
C VAL A 102 -3.29 8.68 -2.99
N SER A 103 -2.60 9.82 -2.96
CA SER A 103 -2.61 10.73 -1.80
C SER A 103 -3.94 11.44 -1.57
N ARG A 104 -4.86 11.50 -2.56
CA ARG A 104 -6.24 11.99 -2.35
C ARG A 104 -6.97 11.17 -1.29
N PHE A 105 -6.82 9.84 -1.33
CA PHE A 105 -7.66 8.89 -0.56
C PHE A 105 -6.93 8.24 0.62
N SER A 106 -5.65 8.54 0.85
CA SER A 106 -4.83 7.87 1.88
C SER A 106 -3.78 8.80 2.47
N ALA A 107 -3.78 8.91 3.80
CA ALA A 107 -2.70 9.55 4.56
C ALA A 107 -1.59 8.54 4.85
N PHE A 108 -0.33 8.97 4.76
CA PHE A 108 0.84 8.10 4.92
C PHE A 108 1.79 8.61 6.01
N ALA A 109 2.40 7.68 6.75
CA ALA A 109 3.29 7.98 7.87
C ALA A 109 4.66 8.59 7.47
N ASN A 110 4.98 8.64 6.17
CA ASN A 110 6.20 9.25 5.62
C ASN A 110 6.02 9.67 4.15
N GLU A 111 6.88 10.56 3.66
CA GLU A 111 6.88 11.07 2.27
C GLU A 111 7.29 10.01 1.21
N HIS A 112 7.82 8.86 1.62
CA HIS A 112 8.33 7.83 0.72
C HIS A 112 7.27 6.79 0.32
N ALA A 113 6.19 6.67 1.09
CA ALA A 113 5.15 5.67 0.87
C ALA A 113 4.41 5.85 -0.47
N ALA A 114 3.80 7.01 -0.72
CA ALA A 114 3.05 7.23 -1.97
C ALA A 114 3.93 7.13 -3.24
N PRO A 115 5.17 7.66 -3.29
CA PRO A 115 6.10 7.39 -4.39
C PRO A 115 6.45 5.90 -4.56
N THR A 116 6.57 5.15 -3.47
CA THR A 116 6.84 3.71 -3.52
C THR A 116 5.64 2.93 -4.06
N LEU A 117 4.41 3.31 -3.68
CA LEU A 117 3.18 2.76 -4.23
C LEU A 117 3.06 3.07 -5.73
N ALA A 118 3.35 4.30 -6.17
CA ALA A 118 3.33 4.66 -7.59
C ALA A 118 4.32 3.83 -8.43
N LEU A 119 5.55 3.63 -7.93
CA LEU A 119 6.53 2.75 -8.57
C LEU A 119 6.09 1.28 -8.56
N TRP A 120 5.42 0.82 -7.51
CA TRP A 120 4.90 -0.54 -7.42
C TRP A 120 3.72 -0.75 -8.40
N TYR A 121 2.77 0.19 -8.49
CA TYR A 121 1.71 0.13 -9.50
C TYR A 121 2.29 0.16 -10.92
N ALA A 122 3.28 1.02 -11.20
CA ALA A 122 4.02 1.02 -12.45
C ALA A 122 4.70 -0.33 -12.74
N HIS A 123 5.31 -0.99 -11.74
CA HIS A 123 5.99 -2.27 -11.95
C HIS A 123 5.03 -3.37 -12.40
N THR A 124 3.76 -3.34 -11.98
CA THR A 124 2.77 -4.35 -12.40
C THR A 124 2.60 -4.40 -13.92
N HIS A 125 2.63 -3.24 -14.60
CA HIS A 125 2.50 -3.12 -16.07
C HIS A 125 3.72 -3.63 -16.86
N VAL A 126 4.87 -3.81 -16.21
CA VAL A 126 6.10 -4.41 -16.80
C VAL A 126 6.45 -5.78 -16.20
N ALA A 127 5.70 -6.27 -15.21
CA ALA A 127 6.05 -7.44 -14.41
C ALA A 127 6.40 -8.68 -15.24
N GLU A 128 5.70 -8.93 -16.34
CA GLU A 128 5.93 -10.03 -17.27
C GLU A 128 7.33 -10.01 -17.94
N ARG A 129 7.97 -8.84 -18.05
CA ARG A 129 9.35 -8.69 -18.58
C ARG A 129 10.42 -8.82 -17.49
N LEU A 130 10.05 -8.65 -16.21
CA LEU A 130 10.98 -8.68 -15.08
C LEU A 130 11.32 -10.11 -14.62
N TYR A 131 12.51 -10.29 -14.05
CA TYR A 131 12.89 -11.55 -13.37
C TYR A 131 12.27 -11.68 -11.98
N VAL A 132 12.02 -10.55 -11.31
CA VAL A 132 11.54 -10.44 -9.93
C VAL A 132 10.45 -9.39 -9.86
N THR A 133 9.42 -9.68 -9.07
CA THR A 133 8.32 -8.79 -8.72
C THR A 133 8.34 -8.57 -7.20
N PRO A 134 8.49 -7.32 -6.70
CA PRO A 134 8.45 -7.04 -5.27
C PRO A 134 7.08 -7.39 -4.67
N ARG A 135 7.04 -7.97 -3.47
CA ARG A 135 5.81 -8.01 -2.66
C ARG A 135 5.57 -6.62 -2.07
N LEU A 136 4.31 -6.23 -1.95
CA LEU A 136 3.90 -5.08 -1.13
C LEU A 136 3.20 -5.62 0.12
N ILE A 137 3.53 -5.07 1.29
CA ILE A 137 2.79 -5.29 2.53
C ILE A 137 2.28 -3.95 3.02
N LEU A 138 1.00 -3.91 3.39
CA LEU A 138 0.33 -2.79 4.05
C LEU A 138 -0.07 -3.29 5.44
N ASP A 139 0.51 -2.73 6.49
CA ASP A 139 0.22 -3.17 7.86
C ASP A 139 0.13 -2.00 8.84
N SER A 140 -0.60 -2.21 9.94
CA SER A 140 -0.62 -1.29 11.07
C SER A 140 -0.87 -2.03 12.39
N ALA A 141 -0.81 -1.29 13.50
CA ALA A 141 -1.14 -1.81 14.82
C ALA A 141 -2.65 -1.85 15.12
N GLU A 142 -3.50 -1.16 14.35
CA GLU A 142 -4.89 -0.85 14.74
C GLU A 142 -5.85 -0.82 13.53
N PRO A 143 -6.98 -1.54 13.58
CA PRO A 143 -7.98 -1.55 12.51
C PRO A 143 -8.49 -0.16 12.09
N GLY A 144 -8.74 -0.01 10.79
CA GLY A 144 -9.17 1.25 10.18
C GLY A 144 -8.03 2.26 10.02
N SER A 145 -6.81 1.77 9.72
CA SER A 145 -5.64 2.62 9.43
C SER A 145 -5.46 2.93 7.93
N GLY A 146 -6.18 2.24 7.04
CA GLY A 146 -6.33 2.60 5.61
C GLY A 146 -5.77 1.57 4.62
N GLU A 147 -5.42 0.38 5.08
CA GLU A 147 -4.82 -0.70 4.30
C GLU A 147 -5.72 -1.14 3.14
N THR A 148 -6.97 -1.50 3.44
CA THR A 148 -8.03 -1.79 2.47
C THR A 148 -8.18 -0.66 1.45
N ARG A 149 -8.20 0.60 1.89
CA ARG A 149 -8.35 1.79 1.02
C ARG A 149 -7.20 1.94 0.03
N VAL A 150 -5.96 1.57 0.41
CA VAL A 150 -4.83 1.54 -0.51
C VAL A 150 -4.96 0.40 -1.54
N LEU A 151 -5.58 -0.74 -1.18
CA LEU A 151 -5.89 -1.81 -2.15
C LEU A 151 -7.07 -1.46 -3.08
N GLU A 152 -8.12 -0.86 -2.55
CA GLU A 152 -9.27 -0.34 -3.31
C GLU A 152 -8.81 0.69 -4.36
N VAL A 153 -7.86 1.57 -4.02
CA VAL A 153 -7.25 2.48 -5.00
C VAL A 153 -6.28 1.74 -5.94
N ALA A 154 -5.54 0.73 -5.46
CA ALA A 154 -4.62 -0.05 -6.28
C ALA A 154 -5.35 -0.78 -7.42
N GLN A 155 -6.56 -1.31 -7.20
CA GLN A 155 -7.27 -2.12 -8.21
C GLN A 155 -7.49 -1.34 -9.52
N TYR A 156 -7.76 -0.04 -9.43
CA TYR A 156 -7.95 0.83 -10.59
C TYR A 156 -6.65 1.35 -11.22
N LEU A 157 -5.48 1.06 -10.65
CA LEU A 157 -4.18 1.56 -11.14
C LEU A 157 -3.23 0.45 -11.61
N VAL A 158 -3.35 -0.77 -11.09
CA VAL A 158 -2.47 -1.90 -11.47
C VAL A 158 -2.86 -2.58 -12.78
N ALA A 159 -1.92 -3.33 -13.36
CA ALA A 159 -2.16 -4.24 -14.45
C ALA A 159 -2.94 -5.47 -13.96
N LYS A 160 -4.10 -5.74 -14.60
CA LYS A 160 -4.89 -6.97 -14.44
C LYS A 160 -5.13 -7.34 -12.95
N PRO A 161 -5.84 -6.49 -12.17
CA PRO A 161 -6.11 -6.71 -10.75
C PRO A 161 -6.95 -7.97 -10.52
N GLU A 162 -6.75 -8.59 -9.37
CA GLU A 162 -7.61 -9.60 -8.76
C GLU A 162 -7.62 -9.32 -7.26
N MET A 163 -8.67 -8.69 -6.74
CA MET A 163 -8.81 -8.37 -5.31
C MET A 163 -9.54 -9.50 -4.58
N THR A 164 -9.00 -9.94 -3.44
CA THR A 164 -9.48 -11.16 -2.76
C THR A 164 -9.28 -11.09 -1.25
N ILE A 165 -10.27 -11.59 -0.51
CA ILE A 165 -10.22 -11.67 0.97
C ILE A 165 -9.83 -13.09 1.40
N SER A 166 -10.34 -14.11 0.71
CA SER A 166 -10.02 -15.51 0.99
C SER A 166 -10.10 -16.35 -0.28
N ILE A 167 -8.95 -16.90 -0.69
CA ILE A 167 -8.81 -17.72 -1.89
C ILE A 167 -7.87 -18.90 -1.64
N THR A 168 -8.25 -20.09 -2.12
CA THR A 168 -7.41 -21.28 -1.96
C THR A 168 -6.17 -21.21 -2.85
N PRO A 169 -5.01 -21.76 -2.42
CA PRO A 169 -3.83 -21.92 -3.29
C PRO A 169 -4.16 -22.63 -4.61
N ALA A 170 -5.15 -23.54 -4.60
CA ALA A 170 -5.63 -24.28 -5.76
C ALA A 170 -6.37 -23.42 -6.80
N ALA A 171 -7.01 -22.32 -6.40
CA ALA A 171 -7.55 -21.35 -7.32
C ALA A 171 -6.43 -20.45 -7.86
N ILE A 172 -5.58 -19.90 -6.98
CA ILE A 172 -4.47 -19.00 -7.35
C ILE A 172 -3.61 -19.60 -8.47
N PHE A 173 -3.06 -20.81 -8.30
CA PHE A 173 -2.15 -21.36 -9.32
C PHE A 173 -2.83 -21.75 -10.64
N ARG A 174 -4.17 -21.86 -10.67
CA ARG A 174 -4.94 -22.08 -11.90
C ARG A 174 -5.15 -20.76 -12.63
N MET A 175 -5.56 -19.71 -11.90
CA MET A 175 -5.72 -18.36 -12.44
C MET A 175 -4.40 -17.83 -13.00
N LEU A 176 -3.29 -18.00 -12.28
CA LEU A 176 -1.94 -17.65 -12.75
C LEU A 176 -1.42 -18.49 -13.93
N ALA A 177 -2.10 -19.58 -14.28
CA ALA A 177 -1.78 -20.40 -15.46
C ALA A 177 -2.69 -20.11 -16.66
N ASP A 178 -3.86 -19.50 -16.43
CA ASP A 178 -4.72 -18.94 -17.47
C ASP A 178 -4.19 -17.57 -17.95
N GLY A 179 -3.75 -16.71 -17.01
CA GLY A 179 -3.14 -15.43 -17.34
C GLY A 179 -2.28 -14.79 -16.24
N PRO A 180 -1.31 -13.92 -16.60
CA PRO A 180 -0.64 -13.04 -15.65
C PRO A 180 -1.63 -12.03 -15.05
N MET A 181 -1.54 -11.77 -13.74
CA MET A 181 -2.42 -10.86 -13.00
C MET A 181 -1.70 -10.30 -11.75
N THR A 182 -2.26 -9.26 -11.15
CA THR A 182 -1.83 -8.66 -9.87
C THR A 182 -2.80 -9.04 -8.78
N LEU A 183 -2.36 -9.83 -7.80
CA LEU A 183 -3.22 -10.23 -6.68
C LEU A 183 -3.18 -9.17 -5.57
N LEU A 184 -4.35 -8.77 -5.08
CA LEU A 184 -4.50 -7.83 -3.96
C LEU A 184 -5.22 -8.57 -2.83
N PHE A 185 -4.49 -9.03 -1.82
CA PHE A 185 -5.07 -9.72 -0.67
C PHE A 185 -5.38 -8.73 0.45
N ASP A 186 -6.63 -8.72 0.93
CA ASP A 186 -7.00 -8.07 2.19
C ASP A 186 -7.21 -9.09 3.33
N GLU A 187 -7.25 -8.61 4.57
CA GLU A 187 -7.38 -9.40 5.81
C GLU A 187 -6.38 -10.58 5.94
N ILE A 188 -5.18 -10.45 5.34
CA ILE A 188 -4.22 -11.56 5.22
C ILE A 188 -3.68 -12.05 6.57
N ASP A 189 -3.72 -11.21 7.60
CA ASP A 189 -3.33 -11.60 8.95
C ASP A 189 -4.30 -12.64 9.54
N ALA A 190 -5.60 -12.59 9.21
CA ALA A 190 -6.55 -13.63 9.62
C ALA A 190 -6.18 -15.01 9.03
N VAL A 191 -5.55 -15.02 7.84
CA VAL A 191 -5.09 -16.23 7.12
C VAL A 191 -3.79 -16.79 7.72
N PHE A 192 -2.88 -15.94 8.25
CA PHE A 192 -1.60 -16.38 8.82
C PHE A 192 -1.53 -16.39 10.37
N ASN A 193 -2.54 -15.86 11.06
CA ASN A 193 -2.63 -15.83 12.52
C ASN A 193 -2.58 -17.26 13.12
N PRO A 194 -1.56 -17.62 13.92
CA PRO A 194 -1.39 -18.98 14.45
C PRO A 194 -2.49 -19.49 15.40
N LYS A 195 -3.47 -18.66 15.78
CA LYS A 195 -4.60 -19.02 16.65
C LYS A 195 -5.89 -19.33 15.90
N THR A 196 -6.03 -18.85 14.66
CA THR A 196 -7.28 -18.93 13.86
C THR A 196 -7.03 -19.45 12.44
N GLY A 197 -5.89 -19.12 11.84
CA GLY A 197 -5.44 -19.67 10.58
C GLY A 197 -5.00 -21.12 10.73
N GLY A 198 -5.41 -21.97 9.79
CA GLY A 198 -4.85 -23.31 9.63
C GLY A 198 -3.39 -23.26 9.18
N ASN A 199 -2.76 -24.43 9.00
CA ASN A 199 -1.36 -24.53 8.58
C ASN A 199 -1.17 -24.16 7.10
N ASN A 200 -1.29 -22.86 6.77
CA ASN A 200 -1.32 -22.27 5.43
C ASN A 200 0.07 -22.22 4.75
N GLU A 201 0.89 -23.24 5.00
CA GLU A 201 2.20 -23.47 4.38
C GLU A 201 2.16 -23.44 2.86
N ASP A 202 1.09 -23.94 2.25
CA ASP A 202 0.93 -24.01 0.80
C ASP A 202 0.78 -22.61 0.17
N LEU A 203 0.04 -21.70 0.82
CA LEU A 203 -0.04 -20.29 0.45
C LEU A 203 1.27 -19.56 0.75
N ARG A 204 1.87 -19.81 1.92
CA ARG A 204 3.16 -19.24 2.32
C ARG A 204 4.26 -19.62 1.32
N ALA A 205 4.29 -20.87 0.84
CA ALA A 205 5.22 -21.35 -0.17
C ALA A 205 4.97 -20.70 -1.55
N LEU A 206 3.70 -20.57 -1.96
CA LEU A 206 3.32 -19.87 -3.20
C LEU A 206 3.80 -18.41 -3.19
N LEU A 207 3.48 -17.65 -2.13
CA LEU A 207 3.92 -16.27 -1.98
C LEU A 207 5.44 -16.13 -1.93
N ASN A 208 6.13 -17.04 -1.25
CA ASN A 208 7.60 -17.10 -1.13
C ASN A 208 8.34 -17.48 -2.42
N ALA A 209 7.71 -18.24 -3.32
CA ALA A 209 8.30 -18.64 -4.59
C ALA A 209 7.96 -17.63 -5.70
N GLY A 210 6.68 -17.24 -5.79
CA GLY A 210 6.09 -16.44 -6.85
C GLY A 210 6.60 -15.01 -7.02
N TYR A 211 7.58 -14.57 -6.24
CA TYR A 211 8.29 -13.32 -6.47
C TYR A 211 9.34 -13.43 -7.60
N LYS A 212 9.63 -14.65 -8.09
CA LYS A 212 10.59 -14.91 -9.19
C LYS A 212 9.92 -15.56 -10.41
N ARG A 213 10.27 -15.09 -11.61
CA ARG A 213 9.62 -15.48 -12.88
C ARG A 213 9.69 -16.98 -13.20
N SER A 214 10.69 -17.69 -12.70
CA SER A 214 10.86 -19.13 -12.89
C SER A 214 10.14 -20.01 -11.84
N ALA A 215 9.32 -19.42 -10.98
CA ALA A 215 8.64 -20.15 -9.91
C ALA A 215 7.43 -20.95 -10.42
N THR A 216 7.39 -22.24 -10.09
CA THR A 216 6.27 -23.14 -10.39
C THR A 216 5.92 -23.99 -9.18
N VAL A 217 4.64 -24.23 -8.91
CA VAL A 217 4.18 -25.28 -7.98
C VAL A 217 3.82 -26.55 -8.74
N THR A 218 4.21 -27.70 -8.22
CA THR A 218 3.87 -29.02 -8.78
C THR A 218 2.64 -29.57 -8.08
N ARG A 219 1.63 -30.01 -8.83
CA ARG A 219 0.37 -30.56 -8.30
C ARG A 219 -0.14 -31.69 -9.17
N CYS A 220 -0.77 -32.68 -8.56
CA CYS A 220 -1.50 -33.72 -9.28
C CYS A 220 -2.87 -33.19 -9.72
N VAL A 221 -3.27 -33.49 -10.95
CA VAL A 221 -4.50 -33.00 -11.59
C VAL A 221 -5.13 -34.13 -12.39
N GLY A 222 -6.45 -34.29 -12.27
CA GLY A 222 -7.23 -35.34 -12.92
C GLY A 222 -8.02 -36.17 -11.91
N ASP A 223 -8.81 -37.09 -12.42
CA ASP A 223 -9.64 -37.98 -11.60
C ASP A 223 -8.78 -39.09 -10.98
N ALA A 224 -9.33 -39.83 -10.01
CA ALA A 224 -8.67 -40.98 -9.38
C ALA A 224 -8.22 -42.09 -10.35
N LYS A 225 -8.60 -42.02 -11.63
CA LYS A 225 -8.21 -42.95 -12.70
C LYS A 225 -7.18 -42.37 -13.69
N SER A 226 -6.84 -41.07 -13.60
CA SER A 226 -6.04 -40.34 -14.59
C SER A 226 -5.27 -39.15 -13.99
N MET A 227 -4.68 -39.35 -12.81
CA MET A 227 -3.82 -38.35 -12.15
C MET A 227 -2.56 -38.03 -12.98
N ASN A 228 -2.44 -36.78 -13.43
CA ASN A 228 -1.28 -36.25 -14.13
C ASN A 228 -0.54 -35.24 -13.24
N VAL A 229 0.79 -35.27 -13.26
CA VAL A 229 1.62 -34.31 -12.50
C VAL A 229 1.85 -33.06 -13.33
N THR A 230 1.18 -31.97 -12.97
CA THR A 230 1.24 -30.68 -13.67
C THR A 230 2.10 -29.68 -12.90
N ARG A 231 2.79 -28.79 -13.63
CA ARG A 231 3.55 -27.67 -13.06
C ARG A 231 2.86 -26.36 -13.43
N PHE A 232 2.35 -25.65 -12.43
CA PHE A 232 1.67 -24.37 -12.59
C PHE A 232 2.65 -23.23 -12.31
N PRO A 233 2.74 -22.19 -13.17
CA PRO A 233 3.45 -20.96 -12.83
C PRO A 233 2.78 -20.27 -11.64
N VAL A 234 3.58 -19.61 -10.80
CA VAL A 234 3.06 -18.82 -9.66
C VAL A 234 3.65 -17.41 -9.59
N TYR A 235 4.17 -16.91 -10.71
CA TYR A 235 4.75 -15.58 -10.79
C TYR A 235 3.67 -14.51 -11.03
N ALA A 236 3.53 -13.60 -10.06
CA ALA A 236 2.58 -12.48 -10.10
C ALA A 236 3.04 -11.37 -9.14
N PRO A 237 2.82 -10.07 -9.45
CA PRO A 237 2.74 -9.04 -8.42
C PRO A 237 1.69 -9.40 -7.36
N VAL A 238 2.03 -9.16 -6.09
CA VAL A 238 1.11 -9.41 -4.97
C VAL A 238 1.26 -8.32 -3.92
N ALA A 239 0.16 -7.66 -3.58
CA ALA A 239 0.01 -6.83 -2.39
C ALA A 239 -0.76 -7.60 -1.30
N LEU A 240 -0.42 -7.35 -0.04
CA LEU A 240 -0.95 -8.03 1.13
C LEU A 240 -1.29 -6.98 2.21
N ALA A 241 -2.57 -6.82 2.55
CA ALA A 241 -3.04 -5.95 3.62
C ALA A 241 -3.48 -6.77 4.85
N GLY A 242 -3.13 -6.30 6.05
CA GLY A 242 -3.55 -6.93 7.31
C GLY A 242 -2.83 -6.39 8.55
N ILE A 243 -3.28 -6.79 9.73
CA ILE A 243 -2.73 -6.32 11.02
C ILE A 243 -1.27 -6.80 11.22
N ALA A 244 -0.43 -5.91 11.72
CA ALA A 244 0.99 -6.15 11.94
C ALA A 244 1.24 -7.31 12.92
N GLY A 245 2.33 -8.06 12.69
CA GLY A 245 2.71 -9.23 13.50
C GLY A 245 2.07 -10.56 13.09
N GLY A 246 1.05 -10.56 12.22
CA GLY A 246 0.50 -11.79 11.63
C GLY A 246 1.33 -12.38 10.47
N MET A 247 2.20 -11.57 9.85
CA MET A 247 2.89 -11.92 8.61
C MET A 247 4.20 -12.69 8.83
N PRO A 248 4.42 -13.86 8.20
CA PRO A 248 5.67 -14.63 8.35
C PRO A 248 6.92 -13.93 7.76
N ASP A 249 8.03 -13.90 8.50
CA ASP A 249 9.37 -13.34 8.11
C ASP A 249 9.83 -13.70 6.69
N THR A 250 9.50 -14.91 6.26
CA THR A 250 9.84 -15.39 4.91
C THR A 250 9.21 -14.51 3.82
N ILE A 251 8.00 -14.01 4.04
CA ILE A 251 7.29 -13.11 3.13
C ILE A 251 7.75 -11.65 3.34
N THR A 252 7.89 -11.17 4.58
CA THR A 252 8.31 -9.78 4.86
C THR A 252 9.66 -9.46 4.23
N THR A 253 10.64 -10.37 4.33
CA THR A 253 11.96 -10.21 3.68
C THR A 253 11.90 -10.21 2.14
N ARG A 254 10.77 -10.60 1.52
CA ARG A 254 10.52 -10.53 0.07
C ARG A 254 9.70 -9.31 -0.34
N ALA A 255 9.39 -8.43 0.61
CA ALA A 255 8.47 -7.32 0.45
C ALA A 255 9.12 -5.95 0.67
N ILE A 256 8.34 -4.94 0.31
CA ILE A 256 8.43 -3.60 0.85
C ILE A 256 7.22 -3.45 1.78
N THR A 257 7.46 -3.14 3.05
CA THR A 257 6.40 -2.99 4.06
C THR A 257 6.13 -1.51 4.28
N VAL A 258 4.90 -1.09 4.01
CA VAL A 258 4.41 0.28 4.19
C VAL A 258 3.53 0.30 5.44
N HIS A 259 4.12 0.76 6.55
CA HIS A 259 3.44 0.89 7.83
C HIS A 259 2.39 2.01 7.78
N MET A 260 1.12 1.61 7.64
CA MET A 260 -0.04 2.47 7.71
C MET A 260 -0.29 2.92 9.15
N ARG A 261 -0.98 4.06 9.31
CA ARG A 261 -1.40 4.60 10.60
C ARG A 261 -2.74 5.29 10.43
N LYS A 262 -3.62 5.10 11.40
CA LYS A 262 -4.91 5.80 11.51
C LYS A 262 -4.71 7.31 11.33
N ARG A 263 -5.35 7.87 10.30
CA ARG A 263 -5.27 9.30 9.96
C ARG A 263 -5.57 10.17 11.17
N ARG A 264 -4.84 11.27 11.30
CA ARG A 264 -5.14 12.33 12.27
C ARG A 264 -6.44 13.05 11.90
N PHE A 265 -6.99 13.80 12.85
CA PHE A 265 -8.20 14.60 12.61
C PHE A 265 -7.96 15.81 11.67
N ASP A 266 -6.71 16.23 11.50
CA ASP A 266 -6.26 17.33 10.64
C ASP A 266 -5.65 16.85 9.31
N GLU A 267 -5.57 15.53 9.08
CA GLU A 267 -5.18 14.94 7.80
C GLU A 267 -6.42 14.78 6.90
N ALA A 268 -6.67 15.81 6.08
CA ALA A 268 -7.72 15.78 5.08
C ALA A 268 -7.40 14.76 3.97
N VAL A 269 -8.34 13.85 3.74
CA VAL A 269 -8.39 12.96 2.57
C VAL A 269 -9.81 12.99 2.01
N GLU A 270 -9.94 12.81 0.71
CA GLU A 270 -11.21 12.77 -0.02
C GLU A 270 -12.04 11.54 0.34
N GLU A 271 -13.36 11.67 0.15
CA GLU A 271 -14.27 10.53 0.22
C GLU A 271 -14.08 9.63 -1.01
N PHE A 272 -14.12 8.32 -0.80
CA PHE A 272 -13.99 7.34 -1.88
C PHE A 272 -15.39 6.98 -2.35
N ILE A 273 -15.73 7.40 -3.56
CA ILE A 273 -16.97 7.06 -4.26
C ILE A 273 -16.56 6.22 -5.46
N GLU A 274 -17.04 4.99 -5.56
CA GLU A 274 -16.48 3.98 -6.47
C GLU A 274 -16.62 4.41 -7.95
N GLU A 275 -17.78 4.95 -8.34
CA GLU A 275 -18.03 5.41 -9.72
C GLU A 275 -17.24 6.68 -10.09
N ASP A 276 -16.78 7.45 -9.10
CA ASP A 276 -15.89 8.60 -9.30
C ASP A 276 -14.44 8.14 -9.44
N VAL A 277 -14.01 7.23 -8.56
CA VAL A 277 -12.66 6.65 -8.56
C VAL A 277 -12.39 5.88 -9.85
N GLU A 278 -13.32 5.01 -10.31
CA GLU A 278 -13.15 4.28 -11.58
C GLU A 278 -13.00 5.25 -12.76
N ARG A 279 -13.88 6.25 -12.85
CA ARG A 279 -13.91 7.22 -13.95
C ARG A 279 -12.66 8.10 -14.00
N GLU A 280 -12.14 8.51 -12.84
CA GLU A 280 -10.99 9.43 -12.74
C GLU A 280 -9.64 8.70 -12.79
N SER A 281 -9.58 7.45 -12.35
CA SER A 281 -8.38 6.60 -12.45
C SER A 281 -8.16 6.05 -13.86
N ALA A 282 -9.22 5.81 -14.64
CA ALA A 282 -9.15 5.27 -16.00
C ALA A 282 -8.10 5.97 -16.91
N PRO A 283 -8.06 7.32 -17.03
CA PRO A 283 -7.01 8.01 -17.80
C PRO A 283 -5.62 7.84 -17.17
N VAL A 284 -5.48 7.93 -15.84
CA VAL A 284 -4.19 7.78 -15.14
C VAL A 284 -3.61 6.38 -15.37
N ARG A 285 -4.44 5.34 -15.29
CA ARG A 285 -4.07 3.94 -15.58
C ARG A 285 -3.71 3.73 -17.04
N ALA A 286 -4.42 4.37 -17.97
CA ALA A 286 -4.11 4.27 -19.40
C ALA A 286 -2.76 4.91 -19.73
N GLU A 287 -2.49 6.12 -19.22
CA GLU A 287 -1.20 6.80 -19.37
C GLU A 287 -0.05 6.00 -18.72
N LEU A 288 -0.28 5.43 -17.53
CA LEU A 288 0.67 4.55 -16.84
C LEU A 288 0.99 3.29 -17.65
N ALA A 289 -0.03 2.58 -18.15
CA ALA A 289 0.14 1.39 -18.95
C ALA A 289 0.84 1.68 -20.30
N GLU A 290 0.51 2.80 -20.95
CA GLU A 290 1.15 3.20 -22.20
C GLU A 290 2.62 3.59 -21.99
N TRP A 291 2.93 4.43 -20.99
CA TRP A 291 4.30 4.82 -20.68
C TRP A 291 5.17 3.63 -20.27
N VAL A 292 4.69 2.78 -19.34
CA VAL A 292 5.41 1.57 -18.94
C VAL A 292 5.55 0.60 -20.11
N GLY A 293 4.54 0.53 -20.99
CA GLY A 293 4.62 -0.21 -22.25
C GLY A 293 5.73 0.26 -23.19
N ARG A 294 5.97 1.58 -23.26
CA ARG A 294 7.07 2.19 -24.02
C ARG A 294 8.45 1.91 -23.41
N VAL A 295 8.63 2.08 -22.10
CA VAL A 295 9.95 1.92 -21.43
C VAL A 295 10.26 0.48 -20.98
N GLY A 296 9.29 -0.44 -21.03
CA GLY A 296 9.41 -1.75 -20.39
C GLY A 296 10.58 -2.63 -20.85
N ASP A 297 11.04 -2.45 -22.10
CA ASP A 297 12.22 -3.15 -22.62
C ASP A 297 13.54 -2.62 -22.03
N GLU A 298 13.64 -1.30 -21.84
CA GLU A 298 14.75 -0.64 -21.16
C GLU A 298 14.80 -1.03 -19.68
N VAL A 299 13.68 -0.87 -18.98
CA VAL A 299 13.50 -1.23 -17.56
C VAL A 299 13.87 -2.70 -17.29
N SER A 300 13.55 -3.63 -18.21
CA SER A 300 13.90 -5.05 -18.06
C SER A 300 15.42 -5.31 -18.11
N ARG A 301 16.16 -4.49 -18.87
CA ARG A 301 17.61 -4.61 -19.11
C ARG A 301 18.43 -3.78 -18.12
N ALA A 302 17.87 -2.71 -17.59
CA ALA A 302 18.51 -1.76 -16.70
C ALA A 302 19.20 -2.42 -15.48
N ARG A 303 20.30 -1.82 -15.05
CA ARG A 303 21.05 -2.17 -13.84
C ARG A 303 21.32 -0.88 -13.05
N PRO A 304 20.26 -0.29 -12.46
CA PRO A 304 20.33 1.00 -11.81
C PRO A 304 21.23 0.96 -10.57
N ASP A 305 21.95 2.04 -10.31
CA ASP A 305 22.74 2.19 -9.10
C ASP A 305 21.84 2.26 -7.87
N ARG A 306 22.17 1.48 -6.85
CA ARG A 306 21.42 1.38 -5.58
C ARG A 306 22.09 2.20 -4.47
N PRO A 307 21.35 2.65 -3.43
CA PRO A 307 21.97 3.29 -2.27
C PRO A 307 22.99 2.37 -1.57
N ASP A 308 24.02 2.97 -0.98
CA ASP A 308 24.96 2.23 -0.13
C ASP A 308 24.25 1.53 1.04
N GLY A 309 24.77 0.36 1.42
CA GLY A 309 24.14 -0.51 2.43
C GLY A 309 23.02 -1.42 1.89
N VAL A 310 22.31 -1.03 0.82
CA VAL A 310 21.24 -1.86 0.22
C VAL A 310 21.85 -3.09 -0.46
N ARG A 311 21.64 -4.28 0.13
CA ARG A 311 22.29 -5.54 -0.28
C ARG A 311 21.29 -6.67 -0.53
N ASP A 312 21.82 -7.77 -1.06
CA ASP A 312 21.16 -9.08 -1.19
C ASP A 312 19.70 -9.00 -1.67
N ARG A 313 18.76 -9.53 -0.89
CA ARG A 313 17.34 -9.64 -1.27
C ARG A 313 16.67 -8.27 -1.42
N ALA A 314 17.00 -7.30 -0.57
CA ALA A 314 16.47 -5.94 -0.70
C ALA A 314 16.89 -5.28 -2.02
N ALA A 315 18.15 -5.46 -2.42
CA ALA A 315 18.62 -4.99 -3.73
C ALA A 315 17.95 -5.74 -4.92
N GLU A 316 17.65 -7.03 -4.75
CA GLU A 316 16.94 -7.81 -5.78
C GLU A 316 15.48 -7.32 -6.00
N ILE A 317 14.81 -6.93 -4.91
CA ILE A 317 13.44 -6.39 -4.81
C ILE A 317 13.34 -4.96 -5.35
N TRP A 318 14.24 -4.07 -4.94
CA TRP A 318 14.18 -2.64 -5.29
C TRP A 318 14.67 -2.31 -6.70
N ARG A 319 15.56 -3.12 -7.27
CA ARG A 319 16.07 -2.97 -8.65
C ARG A 319 15.01 -2.67 -9.73
N PRO A 320 13.87 -3.38 -9.83
CA PRO A 320 12.82 -3.01 -10.79
C PRO A 320 12.21 -1.64 -10.53
N LEU A 321 12.00 -1.24 -9.26
CA LEU A 321 11.43 0.08 -8.94
C LEU A 321 12.43 1.21 -9.24
N LEU A 322 13.70 1.00 -8.91
CA LEU A 322 14.80 1.92 -9.27
C LEU A 322 14.96 2.05 -10.80
N ALA A 323 14.76 0.97 -11.55
CA ALA A 323 14.82 0.99 -13.01
C ALA A 323 13.66 1.78 -13.66
N ILE A 324 12.45 1.67 -13.09
CA ILE A 324 11.28 2.46 -13.48
C ILE A 324 11.51 3.95 -13.17
N ALA A 325 12.05 4.25 -11.99
CA ALA A 325 12.38 5.61 -11.57
C ALA A 325 13.47 6.26 -12.45
N ASP A 326 14.51 5.52 -12.81
CA ASP A 326 15.56 5.99 -13.72
C ASP A 326 15.00 6.26 -15.14
N ALA A 327 14.09 5.42 -15.63
CA ALA A 327 13.40 5.61 -16.91
C ALA A 327 12.31 6.71 -16.89
N ALA A 328 11.86 7.16 -15.71
CA ALA A 328 10.89 8.24 -15.56
C ALA A 328 11.53 9.63 -15.65
N GLY A 329 12.79 9.75 -15.20
CA GLY A 329 13.51 11.01 -15.11
C GLY A 329 12.89 11.98 -14.09
N GLY A 330 13.09 13.29 -14.29
CA GLY A 330 12.66 14.28 -13.31
C GLY A 330 13.35 14.06 -11.95
N HIS A 331 12.59 14.13 -10.85
CA HIS A 331 13.10 13.85 -9.51
C HIS A 331 13.08 12.35 -9.13
N TRP A 332 12.40 11.50 -9.90
CA TRP A 332 12.19 10.09 -9.56
C TRP A 332 13.47 9.28 -9.29
N PRO A 333 14.57 9.44 -10.05
CA PRO A 333 15.86 8.80 -9.74
C PRO A 333 16.35 9.08 -8.31
N GLU A 334 16.07 10.26 -7.76
CA GLU A 334 16.44 10.62 -6.39
C GLU A 334 15.38 10.17 -5.38
N THR A 335 14.09 10.41 -5.66
CA THR A 335 12.96 10.00 -4.82
C THR A 335 12.97 8.50 -4.54
N ALA A 336 13.19 7.68 -5.57
CA ALA A 336 13.22 6.22 -5.43
C ALA A 336 14.44 5.73 -4.65
N ARG A 337 15.58 6.43 -4.73
CA ARG A 337 16.79 6.12 -3.94
C ARG A 337 16.63 6.52 -2.47
N LYS A 338 15.98 7.65 -2.19
CA LYS A 338 15.57 8.05 -0.83
C LYS A 338 14.58 7.04 -0.23
N ALA A 339 13.53 6.69 -0.95
CA ALA A 339 12.56 5.67 -0.51
C ALA A 339 13.21 4.29 -0.28
N CYS A 340 14.09 3.85 -1.19
CA CYS A 340 14.85 2.62 -1.05
C CYS A 340 15.75 2.64 0.20
N ARG A 341 16.42 3.75 0.49
CA ARG A 341 17.19 3.93 1.73
C ARG A 341 16.28 3.80 2.96
N HIS A 342 15.14 4.49 2.96
CA HIS A 342 14.19 4.49 4.06
C HIS A 342 13.69 3.09 4.40
N PHE A 343 13.04 2.42 3.43
CA PHE A 343 12.42 1.11 3.64
C PHE A 343 13.41 -0.07 3.80
N VAL A 344 14.72 0.14 3.62
CA VAL A 344 15.73 -0.93 3.76
C VAL A 344 16.70 -0.69 4.92
N LEU A 345 17.02 0.57 5.24
CA LEU A 345 18.02 0.92 6.27
C LEU A 345 17.44 1.69 7.46
N GLU A 346 16.33 2.41 7.27
CA GLU A 346 15.69 3.24 8.29
C GLU A 346 14.36 2.64 8.79
N ALA A 347 14.02 1.43 8.33
CA ALA A 347 12.83 0.68 8.70
C ALA A 347 12.93 0.09 10.14
N THR A 348 13.25 0.93 11.12
CA THR A 348 13.40 0.61 12.55
C THR A 348 12.04 0.44 13.23
N ALA A 349 11.16 -0.37 12.64
CA ALA A 349 9.80 -0.64 13.09
C ALA A 349 9.50 -2.14 13.25
N GLN A 350 10.34 -3.01 12.69
CA GLN A 350 10.36 -4.43 13.08
C GLN A 350 11.29 -4.60 14.29
N PRO A 351 10.82 -5.17 15.43
CA PRO A 351 11.74 -5.56 16.49
C PRO A 351 12.69 -6.61 15.94
N ALA A 352 13.99 -6.45 16.19
CA ALA A 352 14.98 -7.43 15.76
C ALA A 352 14.60 -8.83 16.29
N SER A 353 14.78 -9.87 15.47
CA SER A 353 14.36 -11.22 15.85
C SER A 353 15.01 -11.64 17.16
N ILE A 354 14.35 -12.51 17.93
CA ILE A 354 14.75 -12.80 19.32
C ILE A 354 16.22 -13.22 19.44
N GLY A 355 16.76 -13.97 18.48
CA GLY A 355 18.18 -14.34 18.47
C GLY A 355 19.13 -13.19 18.13
N VAL A 356 18.69 -12.16 17.38
CA VAL A 356 19.48 -10.94 17.13
C VAL A 356 19.45 -9.99 18.33
N ARG A 357 18.31 -9.86 19.04
CA ARG A 357 18.25 -9.21 20.37
C ARG A 357 19.19 -9.90 21.35
N LEU A 358 19.11 -11.23 21.45
CA LEU A 358 19.99 -12.03 22.27
C LEU A 358 21.48 -11.81 21.94
N LEU A 359 21.85 -11.76 20.65
CA LEU A 359 23.22 -11.45 20.25
C LEU A 359 23.65 -10.03 20.66
N ALA A 360 22.75 -9.04 20.56
CA ALA A 360 23.01 -7.66 20.97
C ALA A 360 23.24 -7.54 22.48
N ASP A 361 22.38 -8.17 23.27
CA ASP A 361 22.44 -8.13 24.74
C ASP A 361 23.63 -8.91 25.26
N VAL A 362 23.92 -10.09 24.68
CA VAL A 362 25.15 -10.84 24.97
C VAL A 362 26.39 -10.01 24.59
N ARG A 363 26.34 -9.16 23.55
CA ARG A 363 27.42 -8.20 23.24
C ARG A 363 27.53 -7.10 24.29
N GLN A 364 26.41 -6.54 24.73
CA GLN A 364 26.37 -5.51 25.78
C GLN A 364 26.95 -6.04 27.10
N ILE A 365 26.54 -7.25 27.52
CA ILE A 365 27.03 -7.93 28.73
C ILE A 365 28.55 -8.16 28.65
N PHE A 366 29.06 -8.78 27.57
CA PHE A 366 30.51 -9.00 27.40
C PHE A 366 31.31 -7.68 27.33
N THR A 367 30.70 -6.61 26.79
CA THR A 367 31.32 -5.29 26.71
C THR A 367 31.36 -4.60 28.08
N ALA A 368 30.29 -4.70 28.89
CA ALA A 368 30.19 -4.11 30.22
C ALA A 368 31.10 -4.84 31.24
N GLU A 369 31.09 -6.17 31.25
CA GLU A 369 31.96 -7.00 32.10
C GLU A 369 33.42 -7.08 31.59
N HIS A 370 33.74 -6.38 30.50
CA HIS A 370 35.08 -6.27 29.90
C HIS A 370 35.80 -7.62 29.69
N THR A 371 35.06 -8.69 29.36
CA THR A 371 35.56 -10.07 29.34
C THR A 371 35.62 -10.70 27.95
N ASP A 372 36.57 -11.61 27.73
CA ASP A 372 36.66 -12.44 26.52
C ASP A 372 35.84 -13.75 26.62
N ARG A 373 35.37 -14.10 27.82
CA ARG A 373 34.69 -15.36 28.15
C ARG A 373 33.69 -15.21 29.30
N MET A 374 32.60 -15.96 29.27
CA MET A 374 31.60 -15.98 30.36
C MET A 374 30.99 -17.37 30.51
N VAL A 375 30.77 -17.84 31.75
CA VAL A 375 30.14 -19.16 31.97
C VAL A 375 28.62 -19.10 31.74
N THR A 376 28.02 -20.19 31.26
CA THR A 376 26.62 -20.18 30.81
C THR A 376 25.63 -19.72 31.91
N ALA A 377 25.87 -20.08 33.17
CA ALA A 377 25.03 -19.69 34.29
C ALA A 377 25.15 -18.19 34.67
N GLU A 378 26.31 -17.59 34.39
CA GLU A 378 26.58 -16.17 34.64
C GLU A 378 25.95 -15.31 33.53
N LEU A 379 26.10 -15.73 32.27
CA LEU A 379 25.46 -15.06 31.14
C LEU A 379 23.93 -15.07 31.23
N ILE A 380 23.33 -16.16 31.72
CA ILE A 380 21.88 -16.21 31.97
C ILE A 380 21.47 -15.28 33.12
N ARG A 381 22.28 -15.20 34.18
CA ARG A 381 22.02 -14.27 35.30
C ARG A 381 22.03 -12.82 34.85
N GLU A 382 22.98 -12.43 33.99
CA GLU A 382 23.01 -11.06 33.44
C GLU A 382 21.87 -10.81 32.44
N LEU A 383 21.55 -11.77 31.57
CA LEU A 383 20.37 -11.65 30.69
C LEU A 383 19.06 -11.51 31.47
N HIS A 384 18.90 -12.21 32.60
CA HIS A 384 17.75 -12.05 33.51
C HIS A 384 17.77 -10.74 34.32
N ALA A 385 18.86 -9.98 34.30
CA ALA A 385 18.98 -8.68 34.97
C ALA A 385 18.72 -7.48 34.04
N ILE A 386 18.52 -7.70 32.74
CA ILE A 386 18.12 -6.66 31.79
C ILE A 386 16.61 -6.40 31.95
N GLU A 387 16.25 -5.23 32.47
CA GLU A 387 14.87 -4.75 32.53
C GLU A 387 14.33 -4.48 31.10
N ASP A 388 13.00 -4.57 30.92
CA ASP A 388 12.27 -4.46 29.64
C ASP A 388 12.59 -5.48 28.52
N GLU A 389 13.58 -6.36 28.68
CA GLU A 389 13.85 -7.48 27.75
C GLU A 389 13.14 -8.80 28.16
N PRO A 390 12.78 -9.69 27.21
CA PRO A 390 11.89 -10.84 27.44
C PRO A 390 12.61 -12.06 28.03
N TRP A 391 13.82 -11.92 28.58
CA TRP A 391 14.63 -13.08 29.02
C TRP A 391 14.07 -13.78 30.25
N THR A 392 13.31 -13.06 31.08
CA THR A 392 12.64 -13.57 32.28
C THR A 392 11.31 -14.27 31.99
N ASP A 393 10.59 -13.86 30.94
CA ASP A 393 9.41 -14.56 30.40
C ASP A 393 9.43 -14.63 28.87
N LEU A 394 10.19 -15.60 28.35
CA LEU A 394 10.27 -15.85 26.93
C LEU A 394 9.22 -16.90 26.52
N GLN A 395 8.02 -16.44 26.14
CA GLN A 395 6.89 -17.31 25.73
C GLN A 395 6.39 -18.23 26.87
N GLY A 396 6.19 -17.69 28.08
CA GLY A 396 5.69 -18.40 29.25
C GLY A 396 6.75 -19.11 30.08
N LYS A 397 8.05 -18.90 29.80
CA LYS A 397 9.19 -19.55 30.48
C LYS A 397 10.46 -18.68 30.45
N PRO A 398 11.22 -18.57 31.55
CA PRO A 398 12.52 -17.90 31.54
C PRO A 398 13.52 -18.60 30.61
N LEU A 399 14.49 -17.84 30.12
CA LEU A 399 15.60 -18.36 29.32
C LEU A 399 16.45 -19.36 30.13
N ASP A 400 16.54 -20.61 29.65
CA ASP A 400 17.33 -21.68 30.25
C ASP A 400 18.63 -21.99 29.47
N SER A 401 19.55 -22.77 30.04
CA SER A 401 20.85 -23.11 29.42
C SER A 401 20.76 -23.91 28.13
N ARG A 402 19.69 -24.70 27.94
CA ARG A 402 19.44 -25.45 26.71
C ARG A 402 18.89 -24.50 25.64
N ARG A 403 17.92 -23.65 25.99
CA ARG A 403 17.33 -22.65 25.08
C ARG A 403 18.36 -21.62 24.62
N LEU A 404 19.21 -21.11 25.52
CA LEU A 404 20.32 -20.23 25.18
C LEU A 404 21.25 -20.87 24.13
N ALA A 405 21.55 -22.17 24.25
CA ALA A 405 22.32 -22.89 23.25
C ALA A 405 21.54 -23.13 21.94
N GLU A 406 20.24 -23.43 22.00
CA GLU A 406 19.36 -23.65 20.83
C GLU A 406 19.08 -22.37 20.01
N GLU A 407 19.10 -21.19 20.64
CA GLU A 407 19.03 -19.89 19.96
C GLU A 407 20.40 -19.52 19.37
N LEU A 408 21.50 -19.69 20.11
CA LEU A 408 22.85 -19.31 19.67
C LEU A 408 23.47 -20.24 18.59
N ASP A 409 23.16 -21.53 18.58
CA ASP A 409 23.67 -22.48 17.55
C ASP A 409 23.15 -22.14 16.14
N ARG A 410 22.01 -21.45 16.03
CA ARG A 410 21.50 -20.92 14.75
C ARG A 410 22.44 -19.88 14.12
N TYR A 411 23.25 -19.24 14.94
CA TYR A 411 24.31 -18.30 14.56
C TYR A 411 25.70 -18.95 14.66
N LEU A 412 25.75 -20.29 14.73
CA LEU A 412 26.93 -21.14 14.90
C LEU A 412 27.72 -20.92 16.22
N VAL A 413 27.19 -20.12 17.15
CA VAL A 413 27.81 -19.84 18.45
C VAL A 413 27.55 -21.00 19.40
N ARG A 414 28.62 -21.58 19.98
CA ARG A 414 28.55 -22.85 20.73
C ARG A 414 29.21 -22.76 22.11
N PRO A 415 28.59 -23.31 23.17
CA PRO A 415 29.21 -23.34 24.49
C PRO A 415 30.43 -24.26 24.49
N LYS A 416 31.59 -23.68 24.82
CA LYS A 416 32.88 -24.36 24.97
C LYS A 416 33.15 -24.70 26.44
N ASP A 417 34.16 -25.53 26.68
CA ASP A 417 34.66 -25.84 28.02
C ASP A 417 35.63 -24.76 28.50
N LEU A 418 35.20 -23.99 29.52
CA LEU A 418 35.99 -22.98 30.19
C LEU A 418 36.55 -23.56 31.50
N LYS A 419 37.85 -23.35 31.76
CA LYS A 419 38.45 -23.63 33.07
C LYS A 419 38.34 -22.41 33.97
N VAL A 420 37.66 -22.55 35.10
CA VAL A 420 37.46 -21.52 36.12
C VAL A 420 37.68 -22.16 37.48
N SER A 421 38.67 -21.68 38.25
CA SER A 421 38.97 -22.11 39.63
C SER A 421 38.86 -23.63 39.86
N ASP A 422 39.74 -24.37 39.18
CA ASP A 422 39.87 -25.84 39.18
C ASP A 422 38.63 -26.65 38.73
N LYS A 423 37.63 -25.99 38.13
CA LYS A 423 36.46 -26.64 37.52
C LYS A 423 36.39 -26.34 36.02
N THR A 424 35.93 -27.33 35.26
CA THR A 424 35.54 -27.15 33.86
C THR A 424 34.03 -26.89 33.81
N LEU A 425 33.63 -25.75 33.27
CA LEU A 425 32.25 -25.30 33.14
C LEU A 425 31.95 -24.96 31.68
N LYS A 426 30.69 -25.09 31.24
CA LYS A 426 30.27 -24.59 29.93
C LYS A 426 30.15 -23.07 29.93
N GLY A 427 30.53 -22.45 28.83
CA GLY A 427 30.44 -21.01 28.63
C GLY A 427 30.76 -20.58 27.21
N TYR A 428 30.62 -19.29 26.94
CA TYR A 428 30.84 -18.70 25.63
C TYR A 428 32.12 -17.86 25.61
N ARG A 429 32.68 -17.64 24.42
CA ARG A 429 33.88 -16.84 24.18
C ARG A 429 33.65 -15.89 23.01
N ILE A 430 34.37 -14.78 22.99
CA ILE A 430 34.43 -13.88 21.82
C ILE A 430 35.14 -14.59 20.65
N ASP A 431 36.24 -15.28 20.92
CA ASP A 431 37.16 -15.82 19.92
C ASP A 431 36.99 -17.32 19.61
N GLY A 432 37.56 -17.73 18.48
CA GLY A 432 37.65 -19.13 18.05
C GLY A 432 36.47 -19.62 17.19
N ASP A 433 36.58 -20.87 16.73
CA ASP A 433 35.52 -21.56 16.00
C ASP A 433 34.25 -21.65 16.86
N GLY A 434 33.12 -21.13 16.36
CA GLY A 434 31.87 -21.01 17.12
C GLY A 434 31.90 -20.03 18.29
N GLY A 435 32.82 -19.05 18.26
CA GLY A 435 32.84 -17.89 19.16
C GLY A 435 31.90 -16.76 18.70
N LEU A 436 31.60 -15.82 19.59
CA LEU A 436 30.62 -14.75 19.40
C LEU A 436 31.02 -13.70 18.34
N ALA A 437 32.31 -13.48 18.09
CA ALA A 437 32.78 -12.40 17.22
C ALA A 437 32.27 -12.50 15.78
N ASP A 438 32.22 -13.71 15.20
CA ASP A 438 31.73 -13.92 13.85
C ASP A 438 30.24 -13.56 13.74
N ALA A 439 29.41 -14.06 14.67
CA ALA A 439 27.99 -13.72 14.74
C ALA A 439 27.76 -12.21 14.96
N TRP A 440 28.46 -11.58 15.90
CA TRP A 440 28.37 -10.13 16.11
C TRP A 440 28.77 -9.32 14.87
N SER A 441 29.77 -9.77 14.10
CA SER A 441 30.20 -9.09 12.86
C SER A 441 29.20 -9.22 11.69
N ARG A 442 28.29 -10.21 11.74
CA ARG A 442 27.30 -10.49 10.69
C ARG A 442 25.92 -9.93 10.98
N TYR A 443 25.49 -9.99 12.24
CA TYR A 443 24.09 -9.78 12.63
C TYR A 443 23.85 -8.50 13.43
N LEU A 444 24.91 -7.79 13.85
CA LEU A 444 24.81 -6.53 14.61
C LEU A 444 25.52 -5.39 13.87
N PRO A 445 25.10 -4.12 14.06
CA PRO A 445 25.87 -2.98 13.58
C PRO A 445 27.26 -2.95 14.26
N PRO A 446 28.30 -2.38 13.61
CA PRO A 446 29.59 -2.16 14.24
C PRO A 446 29.45 -1.44 15.60
N PRO A 447 30.26 -1.77 16.61
CA PRO A 447 30.25 -1.00 17.85
C PRO A 447 30.72 0.43 17.54
N GLU A 448 29.96 1.44 17.99
CA GLU A 448 30.35 2.83 17.80
C GLU A 448 31.61 3.12 18.63
N THR A 449 32.74 3.34 17.94
CA THR A 449 33.98 3.78 18.57
C THR A 449 33.77 5.17 19.16
N GLY A 450 33.60 5.22 20.48
CA GLY A 450 32.96 6.31 21.21
C GLY A 450 33.27 7.73 20.73
N ALA A 451 32.36 8.29 19.92
CA ALA A 451 32.20 9.72 19.84
C ALA A 451 31.64 10.20 21.18
N THR A 452 32.38 11.07 21.89
CA THR A 452 31.88 11.68 23.13
C THR A 452 30.59 12.45 22.84
N SER A 453 29.57 12.26 23.67
CA SER A 453 28.23 12.85 23.51
C SER A 453 28.25 14.38 23.57
N ALA A 454 28.56 15.02 22.44
CA ALA A 454 28.30 16.44 22.23
C ALA A 454 26.79 16.64 22.17
N THR A 455 26.20 17.08 23.28
CA THR A 455 24.79 17.45 23.33
C THR A 455 24.50 18.49 22.26
N ASN A 456 23.57 18.19 21.33
CA ASN A 456 23.05 19.16 20.37
C ASN A 456 22.20 20.21 21.08
N ALA A 457 22.86 21.17 21.73
CA ALA A 457 22.25 22.33 22.32
C ALA A 457 21.61 23.19 21.23
N THR A 458 20.30 23.41 21.32
CA THR A 458 19.53 24.14 20.31
C THR A 458 20.01 25.60 20.20
N PRO A 459 20.48 26.07 19.03
CA PRO A 459 20.88 27.46 18.86
C PRO A 459 19.64 28.36 18.69
N GLN A 460 19.01 28.76 19.79
CA GLN A 460 18.05 29.86 19.77
C GLN A 460 18.78 31.18 19.50
N VAL A 461 18.93 31.52 18.22
CA VAL A 461 19.48 32.82 17.79
C VAL A 461 18.41 33.90 17.95
N THR A 462 18.48 34.65 19.05
CA THR A 462 17.72 35.89 19.20
C THR A 462 18.35 36.99 18.34
N ALA A 463 17.79 37.24 17.16
CA ALA A 463 18.19 38.34 16.30
C ALA A 463 17.39 39.62 16.64
N THR A 464 18.00 40.51 17.45
CA THR A 464 17.50 41.88 17.62
C THR A 464 18.32 42.85 16.77
N SER A 465 17.64 43.66 15.96
CA SER A 465 18.19 44.85 15.33
C SER A 465 17.13 45.95 15.39
N GLY A 466 17.51 47.15 15.81
CA GLY A 466 16.57 48.19 16.22
C GLY A 466 16.34 49.29 15.19
N VAL A 467 15.18 49.93 15.27
CA VAL A 467 14.85 51.24 14.66
C VAL A 467 14.17 52.08 15.75
N ALA A 468 14.27 53.41 15.66
CA ALA A 468 14.02 54.34 16.76
C ALA A 468 12.67 55.09 16.71
N GLU A 469 12.33 55.71 17.85
CA GLU A 469 11.42 56.87 18.06
C GLU A 469 9.93 56.80 17.60
N ALA A 470 9.06 56.42 18.56
CA ALA A 470 8.06 57.28 19.26
C ALA A 470 7.38 58.50 18.57
N PRO A 471 6.18 58.98 19.03
CA PRO A 471 5.10 58.35 19.83
C PRO A 471 3.63 58.73 19.41
N SER A 472 2.64 58.32 20.23
CA SER A 472 1.22 58.79 20.28
C SER A 472 0.26 58.17 19.23
N SER A 473 -1.02 57.86 19.51
CA SER A 473 -1.95 58.41 20.52
C SER A 473 -3.06 57.46 21.03
N ALA A 474 -3.38 57.57 22.34
CA ALA A 474 -4.68 57.52 23.08
C ALA A 474 -5.93 56.66 22.66
N ALA A 475 -6.87 56.54 23.63
CA ALA A 475 -8.29 56.08 23.57
C ALA A 475 -8.55 54.54 23.52
N THR A 476 -9.02 53.88 24.60
CA THR A 476 -10.42 53.68 25.12
C THR A 476 -11.35 52.85 24.20
N SER A 477 -12.23 51.94 24.69
CA SER A 477 -12.72 51.67 26.07
C SER A 477 -13.45 50.32 26.23
N ALA A 478 -13.42 49.72 27.44
CA ALA A 478 -14.42 48.80 28.08
C ALA A 478 -14.84 47.49 27.32
N THR A 479 -15.47 46.44 27.88
CA THR A 479 -16.03 46.04 29.21
C THR A 479 -16.03 44.49 29.24
N ARG A 480 -15.73 43.65 30.27
CA ARG A 480 -15.53 43.68 31.74
C ARG A 480 -16.75 43.25 32.61
N VAL A 481 -16.55 42.25 33.50
CA VAL A 481 -17.53 41.61 34.45
C VAL A 481 -18.55 40.69 33.75
N ALA A 482 -18.96 39.49 34.21
CA ALA A 482 -18.57 38.60 35.34
C ALA A 482 -18.14 37.20 34.77
N ASP A 483 -17.61 36.18 35.45
CA ASP A 483 -17.48 35.72 36.85
C ASP A 483 -18.66 34.90 37.46
N GLY A 484 -18.34 33.73 38.04
CA GLY A 484 -19.29 32.73 38.56
C GLY A 484 -18.66 31.34 38.79
N ARG A 485 -18.85 30.74 39.98
CA ARG A 485 -18.23 29.47 40.43
C ARG A 485 -19.25 28.43 40.89
N GLY A 486 -18.91 27.14 40.77
CA GLY A 486 -19.64 25.98 41.32
C GLY A 486 -20.34 25.14 40.23
N THR A 487 -20.53 23.82 40.37
CA THR A 487 -20.16 22.89 41.48
C THR A 487 -19.96 21.47 40.92
N GLN A 488 -19.58 20.49 41.76
CA GLN A 488 -19.19 19.13 41.33
C GLN A 488 -20.38 18.18 41.11
N GLN A 489 -20.30 17.35 40.03
CA GLN A 489 -20.73 15.94 39.90
C GLN A 489 -22.18 15.49 40.29
N PRO A 490 -22.59 14.26 39.92
CA PRO A 490 -22.34 13.51 38.68
C PRO A 490 -23.65 12.98 38.04
N LEU A 491 -23.65 12.61 36.75
CA LEU A 491 -24.65 11.68 36.20
C LEU A 491 -24.20 11.08 34.86
N ALA A 492 -24.36 9.75 34.75
CA ALA A 492 -24.38 8.94 33.54
C ALA A 492 -25.56 7.94 33.69
N PRO A 493 -26.08 7.32 32.62
CA PRO A 493 -25.37 6.21 31.99
C PRO A 493 -25.43 6.22 30.44
N ALA A 494 -24.79 5.22 29.83
CA ALA A 494 -24.73 5.04 28.38
C ALA A 494 -26.04 4.50 27.78
N LEU A 495 -26.20 4.67 26.46
CA LEU A 495 -27.20 3.99 25.64
C LEU A 495 -26.55 2.81 24.89
N THR A 496 -26.89 1.59 25.29
CA THR A 496 -26.53 0.35 24.58
C THR A 496 -27.72 -0.15 23.77
N SER A 497 -27.57 -0.31 22.46
CA SER A 497 -28.58 -0.97 21.63
C SER A 497 -28.55 -2.49 21.87
N PRO A 498 -29.70 -3.17 22.01
CA PRO A 498 -29.73 -4.61 22.26
C PRO A 498 -29.33 -5.43 21.02
N VAL A 499 -28.65 -6.55 21.28
CA VAL A 499 -28.35 -7.60 20.30
C VAL A 499 -29.50 -8.61 20.27
N ALA A 500 -29.81 -9.18 19.10
CA ALA A 500 -30.85 -10.19 18.95
C ALA A 500 -30.40 -11.57 19.48
N GLU A 501 -31.35 -12.32 20.05
CA GLU A 501 -31.09 -13.65 20.62
C GLU A 501 -30.78 -14.69 19.53
N VAL A 502 -29.77 -15.53 19.76
CA VAL A 502 -29.44 -16.70 18.94
C VAL A 502 -29.88 -17.95 19.70
N ALA A 503 -30.64 -18.84 19.05
CA ALA A 503 -31.23 -20.01 19.69
C ALA A 503 -30.20 -21.13 19.97
N ASP A 504 -30.41 -21.86 21.07
CA ASP A 504 -29.55 -22.96 21.50
C ASP A 504 -29.50 -24.14 20.51
N VAL A 505 -28.29 -24.67 20.30
CA VAL A 505 -28.06 -25.90 19.52
C VAL A 505 -28.12 -27.12 20.44
N ALA A 506 -28.97 -28.09 20.09
CA ALA A 506 -29.18 -29.30 20.88
C ALA A 506 -27.93 -30.23 20.91
N PRO A 507 -27.68 -30.93 22.03
CA PRO A 507 -26.52 -31.81 22.17
C PRO A 507 -26.63 -33.08 21.30
N ALA A 508 -25.49 -33.53 20.78
CA ALA A 508 -25.39 -34.73 19.95
C ALA A 508 -25.65 -36.03 20.74
N LYS A 509 -26.27 -37.01 20.06
CA LYS A 509 -26.28 -38.40 20.52
C LYS A 509 -24.97 -39.10 20.14
N PRO A 510 -24.46 -40.05 20.96
CA PRO A 510 -23.54 -41.07 20.49
C PRO A 510 -24.28 -42.14 19.68
N ASP A 511 -23.60 -42.78 18.74
CA ASP A 511 -24.05 -44.06 18.17
C ASP A 511 -22.84 -44.94 17.76
N HIS A 512 -23.12 -46.22 17.50
CA HIS A 512 -22.20 -47.33 17.72
C HIS A 512 -21.00 -47.54 16.78
N ASP A 513 -20.00 -48.20 17.38
CA ASP A 513 -19.06 -49.19 16.84
C ASP A 513 -19.18 -49.62 15.37
N THR A 514 -18.04 -49.69 14.66
CA THR A 514 -17.83 -50.73 13.64
C THR A 514 -16.35 -51.13 13.50
N GLU A 515 -15.96 -52.07 14.36
CA GLU A 515 -15.03 -53.18 14.12
C GLU A 515 -14.49 -53.33 12.68
N TRP A 516 -13.15 -53.30 12.52
CA TRP A 516 -12.44 -53.90 11.39
C TRP A 516 -11.14 -54.55 11.86
N ASP A 517 -10.96 -55.81 11.47
CA ASP A 517 -10.01 -56.76 12.05
C ASP A 517 -8.79 -56.95 11.15
N ARG A 518 -7.57 -56.63 11.66
CA ARG A 518 -6.25 -57.30 11.48
C ARG A 518 -5.01 -56.40 11.59
#